data_AF-A0A564Y9L7-F1
#
_entry.id   AF-A0A564Y9L7-F1
#
_cell.length_a   1.000
_cell.length_b   1.000
_cell.length_c   1.000
_cell.angle_alpha   90.00
_cell.angle_beta   90.00
_cell.angle_gamma   90.00
#
_symmetry.space_group_name_H-M   'P 1'
#
loop_
_entity.id
_entity.type
_entity.pdbx_description
1 polymer ?
#
loop_
_entity_poly.entity_id
_entity_poly.type
_entity_poly.pdbx_seq_one_letter_code
_entity_poly.pdbx_strand_id
1 'polypeptide(L)' 'MNPIRRIKTKAKEYFAARERFYDEDPLGKQIAAHLSKWREIIRDVRARLRGYLRKYLNDLQKEYPKA' A
#
# COMPACT_ATOMS: atom_id res chain seq x y z
N MET A 1 -8.87 -1.67 -35.44
CA MET A 1 -8.09 -1.39 -34.21
C MET A 1 -8.44 -2.45 -33.16
N ASN A 2 -7.46 -3.16 -32.60
CA ASN A 2 -7.72 -4.27 -31.66
C ASN A 2 -8.42 -3.75 -30.38
N PRO A 3 -9.60 -4.30 -30.00
CA PRO A 3 -10.41 -3.81 -28.88
C PRO A 3 -9.70 -3.85 -27.52
N ILE A 4 -8.83 -4.84 -27.28
CA ILE A 4 -8.02 -4.95 -26.06
C ILE A 4 -7.06 -3.75 -25.94
N ARG A 5 -6.49 -3.34 -27.08
CA ARG A 5 -5.56 -2.21 -27.14
C ARG A 5 -6.26 -0.89 -26.81
N ARG A 6 -7.51 -0.73 -27.25
CA ARG A 6 -8.34 0.46 -26.96
C ARG A 6 -8.70 0.57 -25.47
N ILE A 7 -9.01 -0.55 -24.82
CA ILE A 7 -9.26 -0.60 -23.37
C ILE A 7 -7.98 -0.21 -22.60
N LYS A 8 -6.83 -0.77 -22.98
CA LYS A 8 -5.54 -0.42 -22.38
C LYS A 8 -5.22 1.07 -22.49
N THR A 9 -5.48 1.69 -23.64
CA THR A 9 -5.25 3.13 -23.83
C THR A 9 -6.14 3.96 -22.93
N LYS A 10 -7.45 3.67 -22.86
CA LYS A 10 -8.38 4.38 -21.96
C LYS A 10 -7.99 4.25 -20.49
N ALA A 11 -7.56 3.06 -20.06
CA ALA A 11 -7.08 2.86 -18.70
C ALA A 11 -5.83 3.72 -18.43
N LYS A 12 -4.88 3.75 -19.37
CA LYS A 12 -3.66 4.55 -19.26
C LYS A 12 -3.96 6.05 -19.16
N GLU A 13 -4.88 6.56 -19.97
CA GLU A 13 -5.32 7.96 -19.93
C GLU A 13 -6.00 8.30 -18.60
N TYR A 14 -6.87 7.42 -18.11
CA TYR A 14 -7.52 7.59 -16.80
C TYR A 14 -6.50 7.65 -15.65
N PHE A 15 -5.51 6.74 -15.64
CA PHE A 15 -4.46 6.76 -14.62
C PHE A 15 -3.59 8.01 -14.73
N ALA A 16 -3.23 8.44 -15.93
CA ALA A 16 -2.43 9.65 -16.14
C ALA A 16 -3.17 10.92 -15.69
N ALA A 17 -4.46 11.04 -15.97
CA ALA A 17 -5.27 12.17 -15.51
C ALA A 17 -5.36 12.20 -13.97
N ARG A 18 -5.46 11.02 -13.36
CA ARG A 18 -5.53 10.88 -11.91
C ARG A 18 -4.19 11.15 -11.22
N GLU A 19 -3.08 10.80 -11.85
CA GLU A 19 -1.72 11.13 -11.39
C GLU A 19 -1.50 12.64 -11.41
N ARG A 20 -1.85 13.31 -12.53
CA ARG A 20 -1.83 14.78 -12.61
C ARG A 20 -2.72 15.46 -11.57
N PHE A 21 -3.89 14.91 -11.28
CA PHE A 21 -4.75 15.44 -10.23
C PHE A 21 -4.03 15.45 -8.86
N TYR A 22 -3.31 14.39 -8.50
CA TYR A 22 -2.57 14.35 -7.24
C TYR A 22 -1.33 15.26 -7.23
N ASP A 23 -0.75 15.57 -8.40
CA ASP A 23 0.47 16.38 -8.53
C ASP A 23 0.21 17.89 -8.75
N GLU A 24 -0.90 18.27 -9.37
CA GLU A 24 -1.17 19.66 -9.75
C GLU A 24 -2.30 20.29 -8.92
N ASP A 25 -3.35 19.52 -8.56
CA ASP A 25 -4.50 20.03 -7.82
C ASP A 25 -4.18 20.22 -6.33
N PRO A 26 -4.51 21.37 -5.71
CA PRO A 26 -4.31 21.59 -4.27
C PRO A 26 -4.98 20.54 -3.38
N LEU A 27 -6.19 20.07 -3.72
CA LEU A 27 -6.91 19.01 -3.01
C LEU A 27 -6.24 17.65 -3.25
N GLY A 28 -5.79 17.39 -4.47
CA GLY A 28 -4.99 16.22 -4.82
C GLY A 28 -3.71 16.13 -3.98
N LYS A 29 -2.97 17.23 -3.87
CA LYS A 29 -1.75 17.32 -3.03
C LYS A 29 -2.03 17.06 -1.55
N GLN A 30 -3.12 17.61 -1.01
CA GLN A 30 -3.52 17.35 0.38
C GLN A 30 -3.82 15.87 0.62
N ILE A 31 -4.53 15.22 -0.30
CA ILE A 31 -4.82 13.78 -0.22
C ILE A 31 -3.54 12.97 -0.33
N ALA A 32 -2.64 13.31 -1.26
CA ALA A 32 -1.35 12.63 -1.41
C ALA A 32 -0.49 12.74 -0.14
N ALA A 33 -0.42 13.93 0.46
CA ALA A 33 0.28 14.16 1.73
C ALA A 33 -0.35 13.35 2.88
N HIS A 34 -1.68 13.30 2.94
CA HIS A 34 -2.40 12.52 3.94
C HIS A 34 -2.13 11.01 3.78
N LEU A 35 -2.17 10.50 2.53
CA LEU A 35 -1.84 9.11 2.20
C LEU A 35 -0.39 8.75 2.58
N SER A 36 0.55 9.67 2.39
CA SER A 36 1.95 9.46 2.80
C SER A 36 2.04 9.24 4.32
N LYS A 37 1.37 10.08 5.12
CA LYS A 37 1.31 9.93 6.59
C LYS A 37 0.69 8.59 6.99
N TRP A 38 -0.42 8.21 6.36
CA TRP A 38 -1.05 6.90 6.62
C TRP A 38 -0.12 5.73 6.29
N ARG A 39 0.64 5.80 5.21
CA ARG A 39 1.62 4.77 4.86
C ARG A 39 2.69 4.59 5.94
N GLU A 40 3.17 5.68 6.53
CA GLU A 40 4.13 5.61 7.64
C GLU A 40 3.51 4.95 8.87
N ILE A 41 2.30 5.37 9.26
CA ILE A 41 1.56 4.76 10.38
C ILE A 41 1.37 3.26 10.14
N ILE A 42 0.92 2.87 8.94
CA ILE A 42 0.70 1.47 8.59
C ILE A 42 2.02 0.69 8.62
N ARG A 43 3.12 1.27 8.13
CA ARG A 43 4.44 0.65 8.16
C ARG A 43 4.87 0.35 9.61
N ASP A 44 4.68 1.31 10.50
CA ASP A 44 5.05 1.17 11.91
C ASP A 44 4.18 0.15 12.63
N VAL A 45 2.86 0.20 12.41
CA VAL A 45 1.92 -0.81 12.94
C VAL A 45 2.30 -2.20 12.44
N ARG A 46 2.60 -2.36 11.14
CA ARG A 46 3.01 -3.64 10.56
C ARG A 46 4.33 -4.14 11.16
N ALA A 47 5.29 -3.25 11.42
CA ALA A 47 6.55 -3.61 12.06
C ALA A 47 6.31 -4.12 13.50
N ARG A 48 5.47 -3.43 14.27
CA ARG A 48 5.09 -3.85 15.64
C ARG A 48 4.40 -5.20 15.62
N LEU A 49 3.40 -5.39 14.76
CA LEU A 49 2.69 -6.66 14.61
C LEU A 49 3.63 -7.81 14.25
N ARG A 50 4.57 -7.59 13.32
CA ARG A 50 5.60 -8.60 13.01
C ARG A 50 6.48 -8.92 14.21
N GLY A 51 6.84 -7.94 15.02
CA GLY A 51 7.58 -8.15 16.26
C GLY A 51 6.82 -9.02 17.25
N TYR A 52 5.54 -8.71 17.48
CA TYR A 52 4.66 -9.51 18.35
C TYR A 52 4.48 -10.94 17.83
N LEU A 53 4.21 -11.09 16.53
CA LEU A 53 4.09 -12.41 15.90
C LEU A 53 5.38 -13.22 16.03
N ARG A 54 6.54 -12.60 15.81
CA ARG A 54 7.83 -13.29 15.94
C ARG A 54 8.08 -13.75 17.38
N LYS A 55 7.74 -12.92 18.36
CA LYS A 55 7.84 -13.29 19.77
C LYS A 55 6.92 -14.46 20.10
N TYR A 56 5.65 -14.36 19.70
CA TYR A 56 4.66 -15.42 19.91
C TYR A 56 5.07 -16.75 19.26
N LEU A 57 5.57 -16.72 18.02
CA LEU A 57 6.08 -17.91 17.32
C LEU A 57 7.29 -18.52 18.03
N ASN A 58 8.23 -17.69 18.51
CA ASN A 58 9.38 -18.17 19.27
C ASN A 58 8.95 -18.81 20.60
N ASP A 59 7.98 -18.22 21.29
CA ASP A 59 7.46 -18.76 22.55
C ASP A 59 6.75 -20.10 22.30
N LEU A 60 5.92 -20.20 21.25
CA LEU A 60 5.33 -21.47 20.81
C LEU A 60 6.39 -22.51 20.43
N GLN A 61 7.47 -22.13 19.75
CA GLN A 61 8.53 -23.05 19.37
C GLN A 61 9.32 -23.56 20.59
N LYS A 62 9.43 -22.75 21.66
CA LYS A 62 10.02 -23.18 22.93
C LYS A 62 9.10 -24.11 23.71
N GLU A 63 7.80 -23.81 23.72
CA GLU A 63 6.78 -24.63 24.40
C GLU A 63 6.53 -25.96 23.67
N TYR A 64 6.63 -25.97 22.34
CA TYR A 64 6.41 -27.15 21.48
C TYR A 64 7.58 -27.35 20.51
N PRO A 65 8.76 -27.79 20.99
CA PRO A 65 9.97 -27.91 20.16
C PRO A 65 9.95 -29.07 19.14
N LYS A 66 8.86 -29.86 19.09
CA LYS A 66 8.76 -31.10 18.29
C LYS A 66 7.40 -31.33 17.60
N ALA A 67 6.66 -30.26 17.27
CA ALA A 67 5.56 -30.36 16.31
C ALA A 67 6.10 -30.27 14.87
#